data_AF-A0A356IM20-F1
#
_entry.id   AF-A0A356IM20-F1
#
_cell.length_a   1.000
_cell.length_b   1.000
_cell.length_c   1.000
_cell.angle_alpha   90.00
_cell.angle_beta   90.00
_cell.angle_gamma   90.00
#
_symmetry.space_group_name_H-M   'P 1'
#
loop_
_entity.id
_entity.type
_entity.pdbx_description
1 polymer ?
#
loop_
_entity_poly.entity_id
_entity_poly.type
_entity_poly.pdbx_seq_one_letter_code
_entity_poly.pdbx_strand_id
1 'polypeptide(L)'
;MNIQIQRKGLRFSIRLTVVGVFALATTLTAVIAIGLQYYFSRSIAIETALGKYQNHAENTRSYLNAIDTNAFHVAQLLARYPQLLSDGEINPDSLQLFSDIMQNNRLFYAIYIGLENGDFFEVVNLNSSNTARRQL
;
A
#
# COMPACT_ATOMS: atom_id res chain seq x y z
N MET A 1 24.76 -2.17 -89.79
CA MET A 1 23.52 -1.80 -89.09
C MET A 1 23.86 -1.63 -87.61
N ASN A 2 24.08 -0.39 -87.14
CA ASN A 2 24.52 -0.13 -85.77
C ASN A 2 23.32 0.13 -84.87
N ILE A 3 23.10 -0.75 -83.89
CA ILE A 3 22.02 -0.65 -82.92
C ILE A 3 22.54 0.19 -81.74
N GLN A 4 22.09 1.43 -81.64
CA GLN A 4 22.36 2.34 -80.52
C GLN A 4 21.40 2.02 -79.38
N ILE A 5 21.89 1.36 -78.33
CA ILE A 5 21.14 1.09 -77.10
C ILE A 5 21.20 2.34 -76.22
N GLN A 6 20.14 3.16 -76.24
CA GLN A 6 20.02 4.28 -75.30
C GLN A 6 19.73 3.77 -73.89
N ARG A 7 20.73 3.84 -72.99
CA ARG A 7 20.52 3.69 -71.55
C ARG A 7 19.83 4.95 -71.00
N LYS A 8 18.54 4.84 -70.73
CA LYS A 8 17.78 5.87 -70.00
C LYS A 8 18.25 5.90 -68.54
N GLY A 9 19.15 6.82 -68.21
CA GLY A 9 19.55 7.07 -66.82
C GLY A 9 18.41 7.72 -66.04
N LEU A 10 18.08 7.20 -64.86
CA LEU A 10 17.13 7.80 -63.93
C LEU A 10 17.59 9.21 -63.54
N ARG A 11 16.92 10.25 -64.04
CA ARG A 11 17.16 11.64 -63.65
C ARG A 11 16.24 11.97 -62.48
N PHE A 12 16.78 11.91 -61.26
CA PHE A 12 16.08 12.39 -60.07
C PHE A 12 16.13 13.92 -60.02
N SER A 13 14.97 14.56 -59.82
CA SER A 13 14.90 16.00 -59.57
C SER A 13 15.52 16.33 -58.20
N ILE A 14 16.32 17.39 -58.12
CA ILE A 14 16.96 17.86 -56.86
C ILE A 14 15.92 18.00 -55.74
N ARG A 15 14.70 18.47 -56.07
CA ARG A 15 13.60 18.62 -55.11
C ARG A 15 13.16 17.27 -54.53
N LEU A 16 13.16 16.20 -55.33
CA LEU A 16 12.79 14.86 -54.88
C LEU A 16 13.85 14.27 -53.94
N THR A 17 15.14 14.48 -54.24
CA THR A 17 16.25 13.99 -53.41
C THR A 17 16.28 14.67 -52.04
N VAL A 18 16.12 16.01 -52.00
CA VAL A 18 16.13 16.77 -50.74
C VAL A 18 14.96 16.37 -49.84
N VAL A 19 13.74 16.28 -50.40
CA VAL A 19 12.56 15.85 -49.63
C VAL A 19 12.71 14.40 -49.17
N GLY A 20 13.26 13.51 -50.01
CA GLY A 20 13.50 12.12 -49.66
C GLY A 20 14.47 11.96 -48.49
N VAL A 21 15.62 12.65 -48.53
CA VAL A 21 16.61 12.63 -47.45
C VAL A 21 16.04 13.20 -46.16
N PHE A 22 15.29 14.30 -46.24
CA PHE A 22 14.64 14.89 -45.07
C PHE A 22 13.61 13.93 -44.43
N ALA A 23 12.78 13.30 -45.26
CA ALA A 23 11.82 12.30 -44.79
C ALA A 23 12.50 11.09 -44.15
N LEU A 24 13.60 10.59 -44.73
CA LEU A 24 14.40 9.50 -44.18
C LEU A 24 15.01 9.86 -42.83
N ALA A 25 15.66 11.02 -42.73
CA ALA A 25 16.28 11.49 -41.50
C ALA A 25 15.25 11.68 -40.38
N THR A 26 14.09 12.27 -40.71
CA THR A 26 12.99 12.48 -39.75
C THR A 26 12.42 11.14 -39.27
N THR A 27 12.22 10.19 -40.19
CA THR A 27 11.71 8.85 -39.86
C THR A 27 12.68 8.12 -38.95
N LEU A 28 13.98 8.15 -39.26
CA LEU A 28 15.00 7.51 -38.43
C LEU A 28 15.03 8.11 -37.02
N THR A 29 14.95 9.44 -36.93
CA THR A 29 14.90 10.16 -35.65
C THR A 29 13.67 9.77 -34.86
N ALA A 30 12.50 9.72 -35.50
CA ALA A 30 11.25 9.32 -34.87
C ALA A 30 11.31 7.89 -34.34
N VAL A 31 11.85 6.94 -35.11
CA VAL A 31 12.02 5.54 -34.68
C VAL A 31 12.89 5.44 -33.43
N ILE A 32 14.04 6.13 -33.42
CA ILE A 32 14.94 6.14 -32.26
C ILE A 32 14.25 6.76 -31.05
N ALA A 33 13.58 7.92 -31.24
CA ALA A 33 12.87 8.61 -30.16
C ALA A 33 11.76 7.75 -29.55
N ILE A 34 10.93 7.10 -30.38
CA ILE A 34 9.86 6.21 -29.93
C ILE A 34 10.43 4.99 -29.20
N GLY A 35 11.52 4.40 -29.73
CA GLY A 35 12.18 3.27 -29.09
C GLY A 35 12.70 3.60 -27.69
N LEU A 36 13.38 4.74 -27.54
CA LEU A 36 13.85 5.22 -26.25
C LEU A 36 12.70 5.56 -25.31
N GLN A 37 11.66 6.24 -25.82
CA GLN A 37 10.48 6.58 -25.03
C GLN A 37 9.77 5.33 -24.50
N TYR A 38 9.64 4.30 -25.33
CA TYR A 38 9.04 3.02 -24.92
C TYR A 38 9.88 2.33 -23.84
N TYR A 39 11.19 2.23 -24.02
CA TYR A 39 12.09 1.62 -23.06
C TYR A 39 12.03 2.30 -21.70
N PHE A 40 12.16 3.64 -21.67
CA PHE A 40 12.14 4.40 -20.41
C PHE A 40 10.76 4.42 -19.77
N SER A 41 9.69 4.58 -20.54
CA SER A 41 8.33 4.58 -20.00
C SER A 41 8.01 3.26 -19.30
N ARG A 42 8.40 2.12 -19.90
CA ARG A 42 8.24 0.81 -19.27
C ARG A 42 9.04 0.68 -17.97
N SER A 43 10.30 1.11 -17.97
CA SER A 43 11.16 1.05 -16.78
C SER A 43 10.58 1.88 -15.63
N ILE A 44 10.21 3.14 -15.92
CA ILE A 44 9.66 4.07 -14.92
C ILE A 44 8.33 3.55 -14.38
N ALA A 45 7.46 2.99 -15.23
CA ALA A 45 6.19 2.44 -14.78
C ALA A 45 6.38 1.26 -13.81
N ILE A 46 7.32 0.35 -14.11
CA ILE A 46 7.63 -0.79 -13.24
C ILE A 46 8.23 -0.32 -11.92
N GLU A 47 9.22 0.57 -11.95
CA GLU A 47 9.88 1.10 -10.77
C GLU A 47 8.90 1.88 -9.88
N THR A 48 8.05 2.71 -10.49
CA THR A 48 7.01 3.45 -9.77
C THR A 48 6.00 2.50 -9.13
N ALA A 49 5.57 1.46 -9.85
CA ALA A 49 4.67 0.46 -9.28
C ALA A 49 5.32 -0.24 -8.09
N LEU A 50 6.56 -0.72 -8.24
CA LEU A 50 7.29 -1.40 -7.18
C LEU A 50 7.49 -0.50 -5.96
N GLY A 51 7.92 0.75 -6.17
CA GLY A 51 8.09 1.73 -5.10
C GLY A 51 6.78 2.06 -4.39
N LYS A 52 5.66 2.15 -5.12
CA LYS A 52 4.33 2.31 -4.50
C LYS A 52 3.95 1.10 -3.65
N TYR A 53 4.16 -0.11 -4.16
CA TYR A 53 3.89 -1.34 -3.40
C TYR A 53 4.71 -1.41 -2.11
N GLN A 54 6.02 -1.13 -2.20
CA GLN A 54 6.92 -1.13 -1.05
C GLN A 54 6.50 -0.09 -0.02
N ASN A 55 6.22 1.15 -0.44
CA ASN A 55 5.72 2.20 0.45
C ASN A 55 4.40 1.80 1.12
N HIS A 56 3.45 1.24 0.39
CA HIS A 56 2.19 0.77 0.97
C HIS A 56 2.40 -0.37 1.97
N ALA A 57 3.28 -1.33 1.66
CA ALA A 57 3.62 -2.42 2.56
C ALA A 57 4.30 -1.91 3.84
N GLU A 58 5.24 -0.97 3.72
CA GLU A 58 5.93 -0.36 4.85
C GLU A 58 4.98 0.47 5.73
N ASN A 59 4.13 1.29 5.11
CA ASN A 59 3.11 2.05 5.83
C ASN A 59 2.12 1.13 6.56
N THR A 60 1.70 0.04 5.92
CA THR A 60 0.82 -0.96 6.56
C THR A 60 1.52 -1.62 7.73
N ARG A 61 2.78 -2.02 7.58
CA ARG A 61 3.60 -2.60 8.65
C ARG A 61 3.76 -1.63 9.82
N SER A 62 4.08 -0.37 9.52
CA SER A 62 4.23 0.69 10.53
C SER A 62 2.92 0.94 11.29
N TYR A 63 1.80 1.00 10.58
CA TYR A 63 0.47 1.10 11.19
C TYR A 63 0.15 -0.07 12.12
N LEU A 64 0.40 -1.31 11.69
CA LEU A 64 0.18 -2.50 12.52
C LEU A 64 1.09 -2.51 13.75
N ASN A 65 2.37 -2.17 13.59
CA ASN A 65 3.31 -2.06 14.71
C ASN A 65 2.90 -0.98 15.72
N ALA A 66 2.36 0.14 15.24
CA ALA A 66 1.84 1.19 16.11
C ALA A 66 0.61 0.71 16.91
N ILE A 67 -0.29 -0.05 16.28
CA ILE A 67 -1.42 -0.68 16.97
C ILE A 67 -0.91 -1.64 18.05
N ASP A 68 0.00 -2.54 17.71
CA ASP A 68 0.55 -3.55 18.62
C ASP A 68 1.25 -2.91 19.82
N THR A 69 2.11 -1.92 19.56
CA THR A 69 2.82 -1.18 20.62
C THR A 69 1.85 -0.46 21.55
N ASN A 70 0.80 0.16 21.00
CA ASN A 70 -0.22 0.83 21.79
C ASN A 70 -1.01 -0.17 22.64
N ALA A 71 -1.44 -1.29 22.05
CA ALA A 71 -2.13 -2.36 22.77
C ALA A 71 -1.27 -2.90 23.93
N PHE A 72 0.03 -3.11 23.69
CA PHE A 72 0.99 -3.52 24.72
C PHE A 72 1.10 -2.49 25.86
N HIS A 73 1.24 -1.20 25.55
CA HIS A 73 1.32 -0.15 26.57
C HIS A 73 0.03 -0.04 27.39
N VAL A 74 -1.14 -0.12 26.74
CA VAL A 74 -2.44 -0.11 27.44
C VAL A 74 -2.56 -1.33 28.35
N ALA A 75 -2.23 -2.53 27.87
CA ALA A 75 -2.24 -3.74 28.68
C ALA A 75 -1.29 -3.63 29.89
N GLN A 76 -0.08 -3.09 29.68
CA GLN A 76 0.88 -2.89 30.76
C GLN A 76 0.41 -1.84 31.77
N LEU A 77 -0.26 -0.77 31.32
CA LEU A 77 -0.85 0.24 32.20
C LEU A 77 -1.96 -0.36 33.06
N LEU A 78 -2.87 -1.12 32.43
CA LEU A 78 -3.98 -1.79 33.12
C LEU A 78 -3.49 -2.83 34.12
N ALA A 79 -2.47 -3.62 33.77
CA ALA A 79 -1.88 -4.62 34.65
C ALA A 79 -1.25 -4.02 35.93
N ARG A 80 -0.87 -2.74 35.89
CA ARG A 80 -0.31 -2.03 37.04
C ARG A 80 -1.35 -1.24 37.83
N TYR A 81 -2.62 -1.28 37.42
CA TYR A 81 -3.68 -0.55 38.08
C TYR A 81 -3.92 -1.13 39.48
N PRO A 82 -3.69 -0.38 40.57
CA PRO A 82 -3.67 -0.93 41.92
C PRO A 82 -5.06 -1.37 42.42
N GLN A 83 -6.14 -0.90 41.78
CA GLN A 83 -7.52 -1.27 42.10
C GLN A 83 -8.09 -2.30 41.12
N LEU A 84 -7.25 -2.98 40.33
CA LEU A 84 -7.69 -3.99 39.37
C LEU A 84 -8.49 -5.11 40.05
N LEU A 85 -8.02 -5.51 41.23
CA LEU A 85 -8.64 -6.52 42.08
C LEU A 85 -8.96 -5.93 43.46
N SER A 86 -10.05 -6.38 44.07
CA SER A 86 -10.43 -6.11 45.45
C SER A 86 -10.84 -7.43 46.08
N ASP A 87 -10.16 -7.82 47.16
CA ASP A 87 -10.35 -9.10 47.86
C ASP A 87 -10.28 -10.36 46.95
N GLY A 88 -9.48 -10.30 45.88
CA GLY A 88 -9.30 -11.42 44.93
C GLY A 88 -10.34 -11.48 43.82
N GLU A 89 -11.36 -10.61 43.85
CA GLU A 89 -12.34 -10.44 42.77
C GLU A 89 -12.08 -9.14 41.99
N ILE A 90 -12.69 -8.99 40.82
CA ILE A 90 -12.59 -7.76 40.05
C ILE A 90 -13.31 -6.62 40.77
N ASN A 91 -12.62 -5.49 40.90
CA ASN A 91 -13.26 -4.27 41.37
C ASN A 91 -14.24 -3.75 40.30
N PRO A 92 -15.51 -3.46 40.65
CA PRO A 92 -16.48 -2.84 39.74
C PRO A 92 -15.98 -1.56 39.06
N ASP A 93 -15.17 -0.75 39.76
CA ASP A 93 -14.61 0.49 39.21
C ASP A 93 -13.61 0.20 38.06
N SER A 94 -12.96 -0.96 38.08
CA SER A 94 -12.08 -1.41 36.99
C SER A 94 -12.87 -1.75 35.72
N LEU A 95 -14.11 -2.25 35.85
CA LEU A 95 -14.99 -2.51 34.70
C LEU A 95 -15.39 -1.22 33.99
N GLN A 96 -15.63 -0.16 34.75
CA GLN A 96 -15.96 1.15 34.20
C GLN A 96 -14.76 1.75 33.45
N LEU A 97 -13.56 1.69 34.05
CA LEU A 97 -12.31 2.10 33.39
C LEU A 97 -12.09 1.36 32.06
N PHE A 98 -12.29 0.05 32.03
CA PHE A 98 -12.14 -0.75 30.80
C PHE A 98 -13.14 -0.37 29.74
N SER A 99 -14.40 -0.16 30.14
CA SER A 99 -15.47 0.28 29.25
C SER A 99 -15.13 1.64 28.64
N ASP A 100 -14.61 2.59 29.42
CA ASP A 100 -14.22 3.92 28.94
C ASP A 100 -13.04 3.84 27.95
N ILE A 101 -12.05 2.99 28.22
CA ILE A 101 -10.92 2.77 27.30
C ILE A 101 -11.41 2.20 25.97
N MET A 102 -12.31 1.22 25.99
CA MET A 102 -12.84 0.60 24.77
C MET A 102 -13.85 1.49 24.01
N GLN A 103 -14.54 2.39 24.70
CA GLN A 103 -15.36 3.42 24.04
C GLN A 103 -14.50 4.45 23.31
N ASN A 104 -13.37 4.84 23.92
CA ASN A 104 -12.43 5.79 23.34
C ASN A 104 -11.53 5.17 22.26
N ASN A 105 -11.30 3.85 22.28
CA ASN A 105 -10.54 3.14 21.27
C ASN A 105 -11.28 1.90 20.75
N ARG A 106 -11.99 2.07 19.63
CA ARG A 106 -12.79 1.01 18.98
C ARG A 106 -11.95 -0.14 18.39
N LEU A 107 -10.62 -0.04 18.37
CA LEU A 107 -9.76 -1.15 17.96
C LEU A 107 -9.78 -2.30 18.98
N PHE A 108 -10.10 -2.00 20.24
CA PHE A 108 -10.26 -3.02 21.27
C PHE A 108 -11.66 -3.62 21.19
N TYR A 109 -11.71 -4.89 20.79
CA TYR A 109 -12.93 -5.70 20.76
C TYR A 109 -13.34 -6.15 22.17
N ALA A 110 -12.39 -6.67 22.94
CA ALA A 110 -12.61 -7.14 24.30
C ALA A 110 -11.34 -7.00 25.14
N ILE A 111 -11.52 -6.92 26.47
CA ILE A 111 -10.45 -6.98 27.47
C ILE A 111 -10.71 -8.17 28.36
N TYR A 112 -9.68 -8.99 28.60
CA TYR A 112 -9.72 -10.17 29.45
C TYR A 112 -8.82 -9.99 30.66
N ILE A 113 -9.29 -10.37 31.84
CA ILE A 113 -8.46 -10.57 33.04
C ILE A 113 -8.51 -12.05 33.41
N GLY A 114 -7.35 -12.69 33.49
CA GLY A 114 -7.21 -14.01 34.11
C GLY A 114 -6.84 -13.87 35.58
N LEU A 115 -7.49 -14.64 36.44
CA LEU A 115 -7.20 -14.74 37.87
C LEU A 115 -6.33 -15.97 38.18
N GLU A 116 -5.65 -15.96 39.32
CA GLU A 116 -4.78 -17.07 39.75
C GLU A 116 -5.54 -18.37 39.99
N ASN A 117 -6.83 -18.29 40.33
CA ASN A 117 -7.69 -19.45 40.55
C ASN A 117 -8.16 -20.15 39.24
N GLY A 118 -7.77 -19.61 38.08
CA GLY A 118 -8.16 -20.12 36.76
C GLY A 118 -9.46 -19.53 36.22
N ASP A 119 -10.15 -18.69 36.99
CA ASP A 119 -11.29 -17.93 36.50
C ASP A 119 -10.81 -16.77 35.62
N PHE A 120 -11.71 -16.28 34.77
CA PHE A 120 -11.46 -15.09 33.98
C PHE A 120 -12.71 -14.23 33.90
N PHE A 121 -12.46 -12.95 33.64
CA PHE A 121 -13.50 -11.99 33.34
C PHE A 121 -13.23 -11.35 32.00
N GLU A 122 -14.30 -11.04 31.29
CA GLU A 122 -14.27 -10.45 29.96
C GLU A 122 -15.20 -9.24 29.91
N VAL A 123 -14.73 -8.15 29.31
CA VAL A 123 -15.56 -7.02 28.92
C VAL A 123 -15.55 -6.93 27.40
N VAL A 124 -16.73 -7.03 26.78
CA VAL A 124 -16.89 -7.03 25.31
C VAL A 124 -17.45 -5.70 24.82
N ASN A 125 -16.81 -5.11 23.83
CA ASN A 125 -17.28 -3.91 23.15
C ASN A 125 -18.29 -4.27 22.04
N LEU A 126 -19.59 -4.22 22.35
CA LEU A 126 -20.68 -4.46 21.39
C LEU A 126 -20.79 -3.41 20.28
N ASN A 127 -20.06 -2.29 20.39
CA ASN A 127 -19.99 -1.23 19.38
C ASN A 127 -18.79 -1.36 18.45
N SER A 128 -17.89 -2.31 18.71
CA SER A 128 -16.70 -2.56 17.87
C SER A 128 -17.08 -3.11 16.48
N SER A 129 -18.15 -3.90 16.37
CA SER A 129 -18.68 -4.37 15.09
C SER A 129 -20.15 -4.84 15.15
N ASN A 130 -20.84 -4.81 14.01
CA ASN A 130 -22.18 -5.40 13.86
C ASN A 130 -22.19 -6.94 14.01
N THR A 131 -21.02 -7.57 13.98
CA THR A 131 -20.86 -9.02 14.21
C THR A 131 -20.80 -9.31 15.70
N ALA A 132 -20.05 -8.51 16.47
CA ALA A 132 -19.99 -8.58 17.93
C ALA A 132 -21.39 -8.53 18.57
N ARG A 133 -22.25 -7.64 18.07
CA ARG A 133 -23.62 -7.46 18.54
C ARG A 133 -24.57 -8.63 18.22
N ARG A 134 -24.23 -9.49 17.27
CA ARG A 134 -25.08 -10.61 16.81
C ARG A 134 -24.67 -11.96 17.39
N GLN A 135 -23.50 -12.07 18.01
CA GLN A 135 -22.94 -13.33 18.51
C GLN A 135 -23.17 -13.53 20.03
N LEU A 136 -23.73 -12.54 20.71
CA LEU A 136 -24.10 -12.56 22.13
C LEU A 136 -25.60 -12.24 22.25
#